data_AF-A0A969TLE1-F1
#
_entry.id   AF-A0A969TLE1-F1
#
_cell.length_a   1.000
_cell.length_b   1.000
_cell.length_c   1.000
_cell.angle_alpha   90.00
_cell.angle_beta   90.00
_cell.angle_gamma   90.00
#
_symmetry.space_group_name_H-M   'P 1'
#
loop_
_entity.id
_entity.type
_entity.pdbx_description
1 polymer ?
#
loop_
_entity_poly.entity_id
_entity_poly.type
_entity_poly.pdbx_seq_one_letter_code
_entity_poly.pdbx_strand_id
1 'polypeptide(L)'
;MSIDANQRIDHLYREYARLSEKAEEHIKSMYDDFKLLGALGAAIVVWKPISDVIASTNSKVDSSTILFLGFLSFLIISGMIALLNLIKQSYAWYFVYNLQAYEIEIKKELDEAENSQIFNFNLGKKEEKFIASSYREPYRFFLIAGEVGITFIPFLVLCHSSILYAVIYLSLSLSGFLIFLRMFQRMMKRYFNKNYL
;
A
#
# COMPACT_ATOMS: atom_id res chain seq x y z
N MET A 1 -5.07 -39.92 -27.74
CA MET A 1 -4.31 -38.70 -27.42
C MET A 1 -5.17 -37.57 -26.83
N SER A 2 -6.50 -37.68 -26.74
CA SER A 2 -7.40 -36.60 -26.26
C SER A 2 -7.58 -36.51 -24.73
N ILE A 3 -7.26 -37.56 -23.98
CA ILE A 3 -7.43 -37.58 -22.51
C ILE A 3 -6.41 -36.65 -21.82
N ASP A 4 -5.21 -36.53 -22.40
CA ASP A 4 -4.10 -35.74 -21.84
C ASP A 4 -4.30 -34.22 -22.02
N ALA A 5 -4.89 -33.80 -23.15
CA ALA A 5 -5.19 -32.40 -23.45
C ALA A 5 -6.29 -31.82 -22.54
N ASN A 6 -7.37 -32.59 -22.30
CA ASN A 6 -8.43 -32.17 -21.38
C ASN A 6 -7.96 -32.11 -19.91
N GLN A 7 -7.07 -33.01 -19.50
CA GLN A 7 -6.49 -32.95 -18.15
C GLN A 7 -5.55 -31.74 -17.99
N ARG A 8 -4.78 -31.42 -19.04
CA ARG A 8 -3.88 -30.28 -19.04
C ARG A 8 -4.62 -28.95 -19.01
N ILE A 9 -5.68 -28.80 -19.80
CA ILE A 9 -6.46 -27.56 -19.80
C ILE A 9 -7.21 -27.36 -18.48
N ASP A 10 -7.77 -28.42 -17.88
CA ASP A 10 -8.39 -28.38 -16.55
C ASP A 10 -7.38 -27.97 -15.47
N HIS A 11 -6.14 -28.45 -15.56
CA HIS A 11 -5.07 -28.07 -14.66
C HIS A 11 -4.71 -26.57 -14.81
N LEU A 12 -4.54 -26.09 -16.05
CA LEU A 12 -4.25 -24.67 -16.31
C LEU A 12 -5.36 -23.76 -15.80
N TYR A 13 -6.63 -24.13 -16.01
CA TYR A 13 -7.76 -23.40 -15.47
C TYR A 13 -7.80 -23.35 -13.96
N ARG A 14 -7.54 -24.49 -13.31
CA ARG A 14 -7.51 -24.57 -11.85
C ARG A 14 -6.44 -23.67 -11.26
N GLU A 15 -5.25 -23.67 -11.85
CA GLU A 15 -4.15 -22.82 -11.39
C GLU A 15 -4.40 -21.34 -11.69
N TYR A 16 -4.98 -21.01 -12.84
CA TYR A 16 -5.40 -19.65 -13.17
C TYR A 16 -6.44 -19.13 -12.16
N ALA A 17 -7.49 -19.91 -11.88
CA ALA A 17 -8.52 -19.52 -10.92
C ALA A 17 -7.94 -19.34 -9.50
N ARG A 18 -7.09 -20.28 -9.06
CA ARG A 18 -6.39 -20.20 -7.77
C ARG A 18 -5.51 -18.96 -7.66
N LEU A 19 -4.80 -18.62 -8.73
CA LEU A 19 -3.94 -17.44 -8.76
C LEU A 19 -4.76 -16.13 -8.80
N SER A 20 -5.88 -16.14 -9.53
CA SER A 20 -6.80 -15.00 -9.61
C SER A 20 -7.43 -14.70 -8.25
N GLU A 21 -7.87 -15.74 -7.52
CA GLU A 21 -8.41 -15.60 -6.16
C GLU A 21 -7.36 -15.01 -5.22
N LYS A 22 -6.12 -15.52 -5.25
CA LYS A 22 -5.01 -14.95 -4.45
C LYS A 22 -4.67 -13.51 -4.84
N ALA A 23 -4.77 -13.15 -6.11
CA ALA A 23 -4.58 -11.78 -6.56
C ALA A 23 -5.67 -10.85 -6.02
N GLU A 24 -6.92 -11.30 -5.98
CA GLU A 24 -8.04 -10.56 -5.40
C GLU A 24 -7.90 -10.42 -3.88
N GLU A 25 -7.53 -11.48 -3.17
CA GLU A 25 -7.20 -11.43 -1.74
C GLU A 25 -6.07 -10.42 -1.45
N HIS A 26 -5.06 -10.39 -2.32
CA HIS A 26 -3.96 -9.44 -2.22
C HIS A 26 -4.42 -7.99 -2.38
N ILE A 27 -5.25 -7.70 -3.40
CA ILE A 27 -5.84 -6.37 -3.62
C ILE A 27 -6.71 -5.97 -2.42
N LYS A 28 -7.56 -6.89 -1.94
CA LYS A 28 -8.41 -6.64 -0.77
C LYS A 28 -7.60 -6.34 0.48
N SER A 29 -6.50 -7.07 0.68
CA SER A 29 -5.57 -6.82 1.78
C SER A 29 -4.90 -5.44 1.68
N MET A 30 -4.58 -4.96 0.47
CA MET A 30 -4.11 -3.58 0.29
C MET A 30 -5.22 -2.56 0.62
N TYR A 31 -6.48 -2.84 0.25
CA TYR A 31 -7.62 -1.98 0.60
C TYR A 31 -7.84 -1.86 2.12
N ASP A 32 -7.66 -2.95 2.86
CA ASP A 32 -7.79 -2.93 4.32
C ASP A 32 -6.70 -2.08 4.99
N ASP A 33 -5.47 -2.05 4.43
CA ASP A 33 -4.41 -1.16 4.92
C ASP A 33 -4.78 0.33 4.71
N PHE A 34 -5.50 0.68 3.63
CA PHE A 34 -6.02 2.05 3.45
C PHE A 34 -7.00 2.45 4.53
N LYS A 35 -7.92 1.55 4.89
CA LYS A 35 -8.87 1.81 5.98
C LYS A 35 -8.12 2.05 7.29
N LEU A 36 -7.06 1.29 7.53
CA LEU A 36 -6.26 1.41 8.74
C LEU A 36 -5.49 2.74 8.78
N LEU A 37 -4.96 3.21 7.65
CA LEU A 37 -4.39 4.56 7.53
C LEU A 37 -5.45 5.66 7.77
N GLY A 38 -6.67 5.48 7.25
CA GLY A 38 -7.79 6.38 7.51
C GLY A 38 -8.16 6.45 8.99
N ALA A 39 -8.22 5.29 9.65
CA ALA A 39 -8.46 5.19 11.09
C ALA A 39 -7.34 5.85 11.92
N LEU A 40 -6.08 5.67 11.52
CA LEU A 40 -4.94 6.37 12.13
C LEU A 40 -5.04 7.88 11.96
N GLY A 41 -5.42 8.37 10.78
CA GLY A 41 -5.66 9.80 10.55
C GLY A 41 -6.72 10.37 11.50
N ALA A 42 -7.83 9.65 11.67
CA ALA A 42 -8.86 10.03 12.64
C ALA A 42 -8.34 10.02 14.09
N ALA A 43 -7.55 8.99 14.46
CA ALA A 43 -6.94 8.90 15.78
C ALA A 43 -5.98 10.07 16.08
N ILE A 44 -5.19 10.49 15.10
CA ILE A 44 -4.29 11.65 15.21
C ILE A 44 -5.08 12.93 15.53
N VAL A 45 -6.20 13.17 14.85
CA VAL A 45 -7.03 14.36 15.07
C VAL A 45 -7.61 14.40 16.49
N VAL A 46 -8.07 13.25 16.99
CA VAL A 46 -8.68 13.15 18.32
C VAL A 46 -7.64 12.98 19.44
N TRP A 47 -6.36 12.80 19.11
CA TRP A 47 -5.33 12.53 20.12
C TRP A 47 -5.09 13.71 21.07
N LYS A 48 -5.09 14.95 20.57
CA LYS A 48 -4.89 16.13 21.41
C LYS A 48 -5.92 16.25 22.56
N PRO A 49 -7.25 16.20 22.31
CA PRO A 49 -8.19 16.26 23.42
C PRO A 49 -8.05 15.08 24.38
N ILE A 50 -7.67 13.89 23.89
CA ILE A 50 -7.39 12.72 24.75
C ILE A 50 -6.19 13.00 25.66
N SER A 51 -5.08 13.51 25.12
CA SER A 51 -3.87 13.80 25.92
C SER A 51 -4.15 14.87 26.98
N ASP A 52 -4.95 15.88 26.65
CA ASP A 52 -5.33 16.95 27.58
C ASP A 52 -6.16 16.40 28.76
N VAL A 53 -7.11 15.48 28.51
CA VAL A 53 -7.89 14.82 29.56
C VAL A 53 -7.00 13.95 30.46
N ILE A 54 -6.07 13.19 29.88
CA ILE A 54 -5.14 12.33 30.65
C ILE A 54 -4.25 13.18 31.55
N ALA A 55 -3.67 14.26 31.01
CA ALA A 55 -2.82 15.17 31.76
C ALA A 55 -3.58 15.85 32.91
N SER A 56 -4.84 16.24 32.69
CA SER A 56 -5.69 16.84 33.73
C SER A 56 -5.96 15.91 34.92
N THR A 57 -5.91 14.60 34.70
CA THR A 57 -6.16 13.58 35.73
C THR A 57 -4.91 13.25 36.55
N ASN A 58 -3.71 13.49 35.99
CA ASN A 58 -2.44 13.19 36.63
C ASN A 58 -1.49 14.40 36.57
N SER A 59 -1.50 15.23 37.62
CA SER A 59 -0.70 16.47 37.72
C SER A 59 0.82 16.27 37.65
N LYS A 60 1.31 15.04 37.76
CA LYS A 60 2.74 14.69 37.64
C LYS A 60 3.20 14.50 36.20
N VAL A 61 2.28 14.38 35.25
CA VAL A 61 2.62 14.08 33.85
C VAL A 61 2.38 15.32 33.00
N ASP A 62 3.45 15.78 32.34
CA ASP A 62 3.37 16.90 31.43
C ASP A 62 2.59 16.52 30.15
N SER A 63 1.57 17.32 29.83
CA SER A 63 0.70 17.11 28.66
C SER A 63 1.51 17.06 27.37
N SER A 64 2.55 17.90 27.25
CA SER A 64 3.37 17.98 26.04
C SER A 64 4.13 16.67 25.77
N THR A 65 4.55 15.97 26.83
CA THR A 65 5.24 14.68 26.74
C THR A 65 4.29 13.56 26.30
N ILE A 66 3.08 13.50 26.88
CA ILE A 66 2.06 12.49 26.49
C ILE A 66 1.69 12.68 25.02
N LEU A 67 1.46 13.92 24.62
CA LEU A 67 1.08 14.29 23.27
C LEU A 67 2.16 13.86 22.26
N PHE A 68 3.43 14.17 22.55
CA PHE A 68 4.57 13.75 21.73
C PHE A 68 4.69 12.23 21.62
N LEU A 69 4.59 11.50 22.73
CA LEU A 69 4.70 10.04 22.73
C LEU A 69 3.59 9.36 21.92
N GLY A 70 2.36 9.87 21.98
CA GLY A 70 1.26 9.34 21.18
C GLY A 70 1.46 9.59 19.69
N PHE A 71 1.86 10.80 19.28
CA PHE A 71 2.20 11.06 17.88
C PHE A 71 3.38 10.22 17.40
N LEU A 72 4.42 10.06 18.21
CA LEU A 72 5.55 9.20 17.89
C LEU A 72 5.10 7.74 17.67
N SER A 73 4.16 7.26 18.49
CA SER A 73 3.58 5.92 18.34
C SER A 73 2.82 5.79 17.02
N PHE A 74 1.99 6.78 16.66
CA PHE A 74 1.31 6.78 15.36
C PHE A 74 2.29 6.84 14.18
N LEU A 75 3.37 7.60 14.31
CA LEU A 75 4.43 7.65 13.29
C LEU A 75 5.05 6.26 13.08
N ILE A 76 5.39 5.54 14.14
CA ILE A 76 5.96 4.18 14.04
C ILE A 76 4.97 3.21 13.39
N ILE A 77 3.71 3.20 13.85
CA ILE A 77 2.66 2.32 13.30
C ILE A 77 2.46 2.62 11.81
N SER A 78 2.39 3.90 11.44
CA SER A 78 2.25 4.32 10.05
C SER A 78 3.43 3.87 9.18
N GLY A 79 4.66 3.94 9.71
CA GLY A 79 5.86 3.44 9.05
C GLY A 79 5.84 1.93 8.82
N MET A 80 5.32 1.15 9.78
CA MET A 80 5.14 -0.29 9.61
C MET A 80 4.15 -0.61 8.49
N ILE A 81 3.01 0.08 8.44
CA ILE A 81 2.00 -0.10 7.39
C ILE A 81 2.56 0.30 6.02
N ALA A 82 3.32 1.40 5.98
CA ALA A 82 4.02 1.85 4.77
C ALA A 82 4.95 0.75 4.22
N LEU A 83 5.75 0.14 5.10
CA LEU A 83 6.67 -0.92 4.74
C LEU A 83 5.94 -2.19 4.27
N LEU A 84 4.88 -2.59 4.96
CA LEU A 84 4.05 -3.73 4.55
C LEU A 84 3.42 -3.49 3.18
N ASN A 85 2.94 -2.27 2.91
CA ASN A 85 2.43 -1.88 1.61
C ASN A 85 3.50 -1.97 0.51
N LEU A 86 4.74 -1.53 0.77
CA LEU A 86 5.84 -1.71 -0.18
C LEU A 86 6.11 -3.19 -0.48
N ILE A 87 6.07 -4.04 0.54
CA ILE A 87 6.23 -5.49 0.36
C ILE A 87 5.08 -6.03 -0.50
N LYS A 88 3.83 -5.67 -0.18
CA LYS A 88 2.67 -6.11 -0.97
C LYS A 88 2.78 -5.67 -2.43
N GLN A 89 3.10 -4.40 -2.68
CA GLN A 89 3.35 -3.86 -4.02
C GLN A 89 4.45 -4.61 -4.77
N SER A 90 5.50 -5.10 -4.09
CA SER A 90 6.54 -5.90 -4.75
C SER A 90 6.01 -7.24 -5.30
N TYR A 91 4.96 -7.82 -4.70
CA TYR A 91 4.32 -9.07 -5.15
C TYR A 91 3.24 -8.86 -6.22
N ALA A 92 2.67 -7.66 -6.35
CA ALA A 92 1.60 -7.41 -7.32
C ALA A 92 2.01 -7.77 -8.77
N TRP A 93 3.28 -7.57 -9.13
CA TRP A 93 3.82 -7.96 -10.44
C TRP A 93 3.82 -9.47 -10.69
N TYR A 94 4.08 -10.27 -9.64
CA TYR A 94 4.04 -11.73 -9.75
C TYR A 94 2.65 -12.19 -10.21
N PHE A 95 1.57 -11.58 -9.71
CA PHE A 95 0.22 -11.93 -10.13
C PHE A 95 -0.04 -11.55 -11.59
N VAL A 96 0.34 -10.35 -12.02
CA VAL A 96 0.14 -9.90 -13.42
C VAL A 96 0.85 -10.83 -14.40
N TYR A 97 2.13 -11.07 -14.17
CA TYR A 97 2.95 -11.85 -15.10
C TYR A 97 2.45 -13.30 -15.22
N ASN A 98 2.15 -13.94 -14.09
CA ASN A 98 1.72 -15.34 -14.11
C ASN A 98 0.28 -15.50 -14.61
N LEU A 99 -0.64 -14.58 -14.28
CA LEU A 99 -2.00 -14.62 -14.82
C LEU A 99 -1.99 -14.46 -16.35
N GLN A 100 -1.18 -13.54 -16.88
CA GLN A 100 -0.99 -13.38 -18.32
C GLN A 100 -0.41 -14.64 -18.97
N ALA A 101 0.61 -15.26 -18.34
CA ALA A 101 1.20 -16.49 -18.85
C ALA A 101 0.18 -17.63 -18.94
N TYR A 102 -0.63 -17.83 -17.88
CA TYR A 102 -1.69 -18.84 -17.89
C TYR A 102 -2.75 -18.57 -18.95
N GLU A 103 -3.16 -17.32 -19.17
CA GLU A 103 -4.14 -17.00 -20.23
C GLU A 103 -3.61 -17.28 -21.63
N ILE A 104 -2.34 -16.98 -21.89
CA ILE A 104 -1.70 -17.30 -23.18
C ILE A 104 -1.67 -18.81 -23.40
N GLU A 105 -1.31 -19.59 -22.38
CA GLU A 105 -1.31 -21.06 -22.46
C GLU A 105 -2.72 -21.64 -22.66
N ILE A 106 -3.72 -21.14 -21.92
CA ILE A 106 -5.11 -21.57 -22.06
C ILE A 106 -5.64 -21.30 -23.47
N LYS A 107 -5.40 -20.10 -24.01
CA LYS A 107 -5.82 -19.74 -25.38
C LYS A 107 -5.21 -20.65 -26.42
N LYS A 108 -3.92 -20.98 -26.24
CA LYS A 108 -3.20 -21.89 -27.13
C LYS A 108 -3.79 -23.31 -27.11
N GLU A 109 -4.18 -23.82 -25.95
CA GLU A 109 -4.80 -25.15 -25.84
C GLU A 109 -6.24 -25.19 -26.38
N LEU A 110 -6.97 -24.08 -26.35
CA LEU A 110 -8.32 -23.98 -26.90
C LEU A 110 -8.37 -23.73 -28.41
N ASP A 111 -7.23 -23.52 -29.06
CA ASP A 111 -7.15 -23.04 -30.45
C ASP A 111 -7.99 -21.75 -30.66
N GLU A 112 -8.09 -20.93 -29.60
CA GLU A 112 -8.81 -19.66 -29.67
C GLU A 112 -7.98 -18.65 -30.49
N ALA A 113 -8.66 -17.90 -31.35
CA ALA A 113 -8.03 -16.79 -32.06
C ALA A 113 -7.39 -15.82 -31.05
N GLU A 114 -6.17 -15.33 -31.32
CA GLU A 114 -5.45 -14.39 -30.46
C GLU A 114 -6.28 -13.14 -30.10
N ASN A 115 -7.25 -12.80 -30.97
CA ASN A 115 -8.17 -11.67 -30.85
C ASN A 115 -9.41 -11.96 -29.96
N SER A 116 -9.51 -13.15 -29.38
CA SER A 116 -10.61 -13.57 -28.50
C SER A 116 -10.73 -12.65 -27.28
N GLN A 117 -11.95 -12.26 -26.95
CA GLN A 117 -12.26 -11.52 -25.71
C GLN A 117 -12.29 -12.43 -24.47
N ILE A 118 -12.31 -13.75 -24.68
CA ILE A 118 -12.29 -14.76 -23.63
C ILE A 118 -10.83 -14.90 -23.15
N PHE A 119 -10.59 -14.98 -21.83
CA PHE A 119 -9.24 -14.99 -21.22
C PHE A 119 -8.37 -13.83 -21.70
N ASN A 120 -8.93 -12.62 -21.60
CA ASN A 120 -8.27 -11.41 -22.00
C ASN A 120 -8.14 -10.50 -20.76
N PHE A 121 -7.10 -10.74 -19.96
CA PHE A 121 -6.47 -9.76 -19.08
C PHE A 121 -5.86 -8.65 -19.94
N ASN A 122 -6.72 -8.03 -20.76
CA ASN A 122 -6.51 -7.08 -21.84
C ASN A 122 -5.04 -6.67 -21.93
N LEU A 123 -4.24 -7.47 -22.66
CA LEU A 123 -2.77 -7.50 -22.69
C LEU A 123 -2.09 -6.15 -23.02
N GLY A 124 -2.84 -5.08 -23.23
CA GLY A 124 -2.31 -3.71 -23.28
C GLY A 124 -3.14 -2.64 -22.55
N LYS A 125 -4.38 -2.92 -22.10
CA LYS A 125 -5.26 -1.91 -21.45
C LYS A 125 -5.52 -2.17 -19.95
N LYS A 126 -5.38 -3.42 -19.48
CA LYS A 126 -5.61 -3.79 -18.07
C LYS A 126 -4.32 -3.91 -17.26
N GLU A 127 -3.17 -4.14 -17.89
CA GLU A 127 -1.88 -4.05 -17.21
C GLU A 127 -1.64 -2.64 -16.69
N GLU A 128 -1.82 -1.60 -17.52
CA GLU A 128 -1.74 -0.20 -17.05
C GLU A 128 -2.77 0.10 -15.96
N LYS A 129 -3.99 -0.40 -16.09
CA LYS A 129 -5.03 -0.20 -15.06
C LYS A 129 -4.65 -0.88 -13.74
N PHE A 130 -4.11 -2.10 -13.79
CA PHE A 130 -3.64 -2.85 -12.63
C PHE A 130 -2.40 -2.19 -12.03
N ILE A 131 -1.45 -1.72 -12.84
CA ILE A 131 -0.26 -1.00 -12.39
C ILE A 131 -0.68 0.32 -11.75
N ALA A 132 -1.58 1.07 -12.38
CA ALA A 132 -2.11 2.31 -11.84
C ALA A 132 -2.85 2.08 -10.51
N SER A 133 -3.69 1.05 -10.41
CA SER A 133 -4.41 0.74 -9.17
C SER A 133 -3.53 0.16 -8.07
N SER A 134 -2.49 -0.60 -8.42
CA SER A 134 -1.64 -1.29 -7.44
C SER A 134 -0.42 -0.48 -7.01
N TYR A 135 0.05 0.45 -7.84
CA TYR A 135 1.23 1.27 -7.55
C TYR A 135 0.91 2.76 -7.48
N ARG A 136 0.23 3.33 -8.47
CA ARG A 136 0.07 4.79 -8.61
C ARG A 136 -0.88 5.37 -7.57
N GLU A 137 -2.10 4.84 -7.48
CA GLU A 137 -3.10 5.32 -6.53
C GLU A 137 -2.67 5.11 -5.08
N PRO A 138 -2.12 3.93 -4.71
CA PRO A 138 -1.55 3.72 -3.38
C PRO A 138 -0.42 4.66 -3.03
N TYR A 139 0.50 4.89 -3.97
CA TYR A 139 1.62 5.79 -3.77
C TYR A 139 1.14 7.23 -3.56
N ARG A 140 0.23 7.73 -4.40
CA ARG A 140 -0.34 9.08 -4.27
C ARG A 140 -1.06 9.27 -2.94
N PHE A 141 -1.90 8.32 -2.56
CA PHE A 141 -2.59 8.37 -1.28
C PHE A 141 -1.59 8.36 -0.13
N PHE A 142 -0.56 7.52 -0.20
CA PHE A 142 0.49 7.46 0.81
C PHE A 142 1.25 8.79 0.94
N LEU A 143 1.55 9.46 -0.19
CA LEU A 143 2.15 10.80 -0.16
C LEU A 143 1.25 11.79 0.56
N ILE A 144 -0.02 11.88 0.16
CA ILE A 144 -0.96 12.85 0.74
C ILE A 144 -1.19 12.56 2.23
N ALA A 145 -1.45 11.30 2.59
CA ALA A 145 -1.68 10.90 3.98
C ALA A 145 -0.40 11.06 4.84
N GLY A 146 0.76 10.74 4.27
CA GLY A 146 2.06 10.86 4.93
C GLY A 146 2.48 12.31 5.17
N GLU A 147 2.33 13.17 4.17
CA GLU A 147 2.69 14.59 4.26
C GLU A 147 1.70 15.35 5.15
N VAL A 148 0.40 15.23 4.90
CA VAL A 148 -0.61 16.04 5.60
C VAL A 148 -0.97 15.44 6.95
N GLY A 149 -1.37 14.17 6.95
CA GLY A 149 -1.94 13.52 8.14
C GLY A 149 -0.90 13.16 9.20
N ILE A 150 0.19 12.52 8.78
CA ILE A 150 1.19 11.97 9.68
C ILE A 150 2.28 12.98 10.02
N THR A 151 2.66 13.84 9.07
CA THR A 151 3.74 14.82 9.31
C THR A 151 3.20 16.17 9.76
N PHE A 152 2.37 16.82 8.93
CA PHE A 152 2.04 18.23 9.12
C PHE A 152 1.10 18.48 10.30
N ILE A 153 0.03 17.69 10.46
CA ILE A 153 -0.93 17.87 11.56
C ILE A 153 -0.26 17.69 12.94
N PRO A 154 0.43 16.57 13.24
CA PRO A 154 1.12 16.40 14.52
C PRO A 154 2.20 17.47 14.76
N PHE A 155 2.93 17.88 13.73
CA PHE A 155 3.92 18.95 13.84
C PHE A 155 3.28 20.27 14.29
N LEU A 156 2.20 20.71 13.64
CA LEU A 156 1.49 21.93 14.03
C LEU A 156 0.94 21.84 15.45
N VAL A 157 0.36 20.70 15.82
CA VAL A 157 -0.17 20.50 17.18
C VAL A 157 0.95 20.54 18.22
N LEU A 158 2.11 19.94 17.93
CA LEU A 158 3.28 19.99 18.81
C LEU A 158 3.90 21.38 18.90
N CYS A 159 3.90 22.19 17.82
CA CYS A 159 4.41 23.56 17.88
C CYS A 159 3.69 24.43 18.91
N HIS A 160 2.40 24.18 19.15
CA HIS A 160 1.62 24.88 20.18
C HIS A 160 1.90 24.37 21.60
N SER A 161 2.52 23.19 21.74
CA SER A 161 2.77 22.56 23.03
C SER A 161 4.25 22.66 23.45
N SER A 162 5.17 22.22 22.59
CA SER A 162 6.61 22.28 22.80
C SER A 162 7.36 22.30 21.46
N ILE A 163 8.08 23.39 21.20
CA ILE A 163 8.88 23.58 19.98
C ILE A 163 9.93 22.47 19.85
N LEU A 164 10.56 22.06 20.96
CA LEU A 164 11.57 21.01 20.97
C LEU A 164 11.00 19.69 20.44
N TYR A 165 9.84 19.27 20.95
CA TYR A 165 9.18 18.03 20.51
C TYR A 165 8.68 18.12 19.06
N ALA A 166 8.19 19.28 18.64
CA ALA A 166 7.84 19.52 17.24
C ALA A 166 9.04 19.32 16.29
N VAL A 167 10.20 19.90 16.61
CA VAL A 167 11.41 19.78 15.78
C VAL A 167 11.91 18.33 15.73
N ILE A 168 11.93 17.63 16.88
CA ILE A 168 12.32 16.21 16.93
C ILE A 168 11.36 15.37 16.09
N TYR A 169 10.05 15.56 16.27
CA TYR A 169 9.03 14.83 15.52
C TYR A 169 9.15 15.05 14.01
N LEU A 170 9.27 16.32 13.59
CA LEU A 170 9.42 16.67 12.18
C LEU A 170 10.66 16.02 11.56
N SER A 171 11.79 16.06 12.27
CA SER A 171 13.05 15.47 11.80
C SER A 171 12.93 13.95 11.61
N LEU A 172 12.28 13.26 12.54
CA LEU A 172 12.02 11.83 12.45
C LEU A 172 11.04 11.49 11.33
N SER A 173 9.96 12.26 11.21
CA SER A 173 8.95 12.06 10.16
C SER A 173 9.53 12.25 8.76
N LEU A 174 10.28 13.34 8.54
CA LEU A 174 10.97 13.59 7.28
C LEU A 174 12.00 12.50 6.95
N SER A 175 12.77 12.07 7.94
CA SER A 175 13.74 10.98 7.75
C SER A 175 13.05 9.68 7.34
N GLY A 176 11.95 9.31 8.02
CA GLY A 176 11.13 8.15 7.67
C GLY A 176 10.54 8.24 6.26
N PHE A 177 10.02 9.41 5.91
CA PHE A 177 9.46 9.68 4.59
C PHE A 177 10.51 9.57 3.48
N LEU A 178 11.71 10.11 3.70
CA LEU A 178 12.83 9.98 2.75
C LEU A 178 13.29 8.53 2.58
N ILE A 179 13.33 7.75 3.66
CA ILE A 179 13.63 6.31 3.58
C ILE A 179 12.58 5.60 2.74
N PHE A 180 11.29 5.84 3.02
CA PHE A 180 10.19 5.27 2.25
C PHE A 180 10.30 5.62 0.75
N LEU A 181 10.49 6.89 0.41
CA LEU A 181 10.63 7.34 -0.98
C LEU A 181 11.79 6.65 -1.69
N ARG A 182 12.95 6.54 -1.04
CA ARG A 182 14.12 5.84 -1.60
C ARG A 182 13.84 4.35 -1.82
N MET A 183 13.15 3.70 -0.90
CA MET A 183 12.76 2.29 -1.05
C MET A 183 11.76 2.12 -2.19
N PHE A 184 10.73 2.96 -2.26
CA PHE A 184 9.75 2.96 -3.34
C PHE A 184 10.42 3.18 -4.69
N GLN A 185 11.30 4.18 -4.83
CA GLN A 185 12.05 4.43 -6.06
C GLN A 185 12.92 3.24 -6.47
N ARG A 186 13.59 2.58 -5.52
CA ARG A 186 14.39 1.38 -5.81
C ARG A 186 13.52 0.23 -6.30
N MET A 187 12.38 -0.01 -5.66
CA MET A 187 11.39 -1.00 -6.10
C MET A 187 10.86 -0.66 -7.49
N MET A 188 10.55 0.63 -7.73
CA MET A 188 9.98 1.11 -8.98
C MET A 188 11.02 1.35 -10.09
N LYS A 189 12.33 1.22 -9.83
CA LYS A 189 13.40 1.50 -10.81
C LYS A 189 13.28 0.67 -12.09
N ARG A 190 12.82 -0.59 -11.97
CA ARG A 190 12.54 -1.45 -13.15
C ARG A 190 11.38 -0.93 -14.01
N TYR A 191 10.52 -0.09 -13.45
CA TYR A 191 9.27 0.39 -14.07
C TYR A 191 9.37 1.82 -14.59
N PHE A 192 10.22 2.68 -14.02
CA PHE A 192 10.49 4.03 -14.53
C PHE A 192 11.04 4.02 -15.96
N ASN A 193 11.81 2.98 -16.34
CA ASN A 193 12.32 2.81 -17.70
C ASN A 193 11.24 2.50 -18.76
N LYS A 194 10.00 2.22 -18.34
CA LYS A 194 8.89 1.87 -19.25
C LYS A 194 7.72 2.89 -19.22
N ASN A 195 7.88 4.07 -18.59
CA ASN A 195 6.86 5.15 -18.54
C ASN A 195 5.48 4.77 -17.94
N TYR A 196 5.42 3.92 -16.91
CA TYR A 196 4.16 3.51 -16.28
C TYR A 196 3.69 4.35 -15.07
N LEU A 197 4.38 5.44 -14.71
CA LEU A 197 4.10 6.26 -13.51
C LEU A 197 3.65 7.69 -13.85
#